data_AF-A0A7J3FKS8-F1
#
_entry.id   AF-A0A7J3FKS8-F1
#
_cell.length_a   1.000
_cell.length_b   1.000
_cell.length_c   1.000
_cell.angle_alpha   90.00
_cell.angle_beta   90.00
_cell.angle_gamma   90.00
#
_symmetry.space_group_name_H-M   'P 1'
#
loop_
_entity.id
_entity.type
_entity.pdbx_description
1 polymer ?
#
loop_
_entity_poly.entity_id
_entity_poly.type
_entity_poly.pdbx_seq_one_letter_code
_entity_poly.pdbx_strand_id
1 'polypeptide(L)'
;MKININRDQDINLLIITGGYFSLIITGSLLKKMRLEAGLTQSELARLVSVSQAHIAKIEGGRVDPRLSTVNKILQILTSKQRGKKCGDIMTREVITVTPKEKIRKVSEIMVKHGISQIPVVDDGKVIGMITEEGIVRNLSSNIAEEPVEKIMEPPLPTVSEDTDVSVIKPLLGVHPGVLVVKRGELVGIITRSDLLKVI
;
A
#
# COMPACT_ATOMS: atom_id res chain seq x y z
N MET A 1 23.40 -52.22 -1.12
CA MET A 1 23.87 -51.23 -2.11
C MET A 1 23.73 -49.85 -1.48
N LYS A 2 24.84 -49.18 -1.14
CA LYS A 2 24.82 -47.84 -0.54
C LYS A 2 24.47 -46.84 -1.65
N ILE A 3 23.31 -46.19 -1.55
CA ILE A 3 22.97 -45.06 -2.41
C ILE A 3 23.25 -43.80 -1.60
N ASN A 4 24.25 -43.05 -2.05
CA ASN A 4 24.71 -41.80 -1.47
C ASN A 4 23.68 -40.71 -1.86
N ILE A 5 22.91 -40.23 -0.88
CA ILE A 5 21.92 -39.17 -1.10
C ILE A 5 22.61 -37.84 -0.79
N ASN A 6 22.68 -36.97 -1.81
CA ASN A 6 23.23 -35.62 -1.75
C ASN A 6 22.71 -34.83 -0.53
N ARG A 7 23.61 -34.14 0.17
CA ARG A 7 23.37 -33.45 1.46
C ARG A 7 22.79 -32.02 1.35
N ASP A 8 22.45 -31.53 0.15
CA ASP A 8 22.17 -30.10 -0.11
C ASP A 8 20.77 -29.78 -0.66
N GLN A 9 19.75 -30.62 -0.44
CA GLN A 9 18.38 -30.25 -0.83
C GLN A 9 17.61 -29.69 0.37
N ASP A 10 17.40 -28.37 0.37
CA ASP A 10 16.45 -27.69 1.26
C ASP A 10 15.07 -28.35 1.15
N ILE A 11 14.46 -28.72 2.28
CA ILE A 11 13.12 -29.29 2.31
C ILE A 11 12.10 -28.22 1.87
N ASN A 12 11.23 -28.58 0.93
CA ASN A 12 10.06 -27.80 0.56
C ASN A 12 9.01 -27.90 1.67
N LEU A 13 8.70 -26.79 2.33
CA LEU A 13 7.80 -26.72 3.49
C LEU A 13 6.36 -26.39 3.08
N LEU A 14 6.17 -25.61 2.02
CA LEU A 14 4.87 -25.21 1.50
C LEU A 14 5.02 -24.79 0.03
N ILE A 15 4.04 -25.13 -0.81
CA ILE A 15 3.93 -24.64 -2.18
C ILE A 15 2.69 -23.75 -2.25
N ILE A 16 2.88 -22.48 -2.59
CA ILE A 16 1.79 -21.53 -2.80
C ILE A 16 1.63 -21.35 -4.30
N THR A 17 0.48 -21.75 -4.84
CA THR A 17 0.14 -21.62 -6.25
C THR A 17 -0.87 -20.49 -6.46
N GLY A 18 -0.61 -19.63 -7.45
CA GLY A 18 -1.51 -18.55 -7.84
C GLY A 18 -1.26 -18.14 -9.29
N GLY A 19 -2.28 -18.27 -10.15
CA GLY A 19 -2.15 -18.02 -11.58
C GLY A 19 -1.04 -18.87 -12.23
N TYR A 20 -0.11 -18.22 -12.94
CA TYR A 20 1.04 -18.86 -13.62
C TYR A 20 2.29 -19.05 -12.74
N PHE A 21 2.24 -18.67 -11.45
CA PHE A 21 3.42 -18.71 -10.58
C PHE A 21 3.25 -19.70 -9.43
N SER A 22 4.33 -20.42 -9.13
CA SER A 22 4.45 -21.31 -7.98
C SER A 22 5.59 -20.82 -7.10
N LEU A 23 5.30 -20.51 -5.84
CA LEU A 23 6.29 -20.14 -4.84
C LEU A 23 6.53 -21.31 -3.90
N ILE A 24 7.78 -21.72 -3.79
CA ILE A 24 8.22 -22.77 -2.87
C ILE A 24 8.81 -22.12 -1.61
N ILE A 25 8.21 -22.42 -0.46
CA ILE A 25 8.72 -21.99 0.84
C ILE A 25 9.70 -23.03 1.35
N THR A 26 10.97 -22.66 1.51
CA THR A 26 12.04 -23.51 2.04
C THR A 26 12.49 -23.06 3.42
N GLY A 27 13.23 -23.93 4.14
CA GLY A 27 13.87 -23.57 5.41
C GLY A 27 14.81 -22.38 5.28
N SER A 28 15.63 -22.35 4.23
CA SER A 28 16.53 -21.23 3.92
C SER A 28 15.80 -19.92 3.65
N LEU A 29 14.65 -19.95 2.95
CA LEU A 29 13.81 -18.76 2.74
C LEU A 29 13.27 -18.23 4.06
N LEU A 30 12.73 -19.11 4.93
CA LEU A 30 12.25 -18.70 6.25
C LEU A 30 13.37 -18.10 7.11
N LYS A 31 14.58 -18.66 7.05
CA LYS A 31 15.76 -18.10 7.73
C LYS A 31 16.06 -16.69 7.24
N LYS A 32 16.05 -16.47 5.92
CA LYS A 32 16.28 -15.14 5.32
C LYS A 32 15.21 -14.15 5.79
N MET A 33 13.93 -14.50 5.66
CA MET A 33 12.81 -13.66 6.10
C MET A 33 12.87 -13.33 7.59
N ARG A 34 13.28 -14.28 8.45
CA ARG A 34 13.46 -14.04 9.89
C ARG A 34 14.55 -13.00 10.16
N LEU A 35 15.69 -13.11 9.49
CA LEU A 35 16.80 -12.17 9.64
C LEU A 35 16.43 -10.77 9.15
N GLU A 36 15.73 -10.67 8.01
CA GLU A 36 15.19 -9.40 7.50
C GLU A 36 14.17 -8.77 8.47
N ALA A 37 13.38 -9.59 9.16
CA ALA A 37 12.48 -9.14 10.22
C ALA A 37 13.20 -8.77 11.54
N GLY A 38 14.53 -8.87 11.60
CA GLY A 38 15.33 -8.55 12.78
C GLY A 38 15.04 -9.45 13.99
N LEU A 39 14.66 -10.72 13.75
CA LEU A 39 14.34 -11.68 14.79
C LEU A 39 15.45 -12.72 14.94
N THR A 40 15.81 -13.06 16.17
CA THR A 40 16.57 -14.26 16.50
C THR A 40 15.69 -15.52 16.38
N GLN A 41 16.30 -16.70 16.30
CA GLN A 41 15.55 -17.97 16.30
C GLN A 41 14.74 -18.14 17.59
N SER A 42 15.28 -17.72 18.74
CA SER A 42 14.59 -17.78 20.04
C SER A 42 13.37 -16.88 20.09
N GLU A 43 13.45 -15.67 19.53
CA GLU A 43 12.32 -14.75 19.48
C GLU A 43 11.21 -15.27 18.57
N LEU A 44 11.55 -15.76 17.37
CA LEU A 44 10.56 -16.37 16.47
C LEU A 44 9.90 -17.58 17.14
N ALA A 45 10.70 -18.46 17.76
CA ALA A 45 10.22 -19.66 18.45
C ALA A 45 9.20 -19.32 19.55
N ARG A 46 9.48 -18.28 20.36
CA ARG A 46 8.58 -17.77 21.38
C ARG A 46 7.25 -17.28 20.77
N LEU A 47 7.31 -16.55 19.66
CA LEU A 47 6.12 -15.99 19.00
C LEU A 47 5.21 -17.07 18.37
N VAL A 48 5.78 -18.17 17.88
CA VAL A 48 4.98 -19.28 17.30
C VAL A 48 4.64 -20.40 18.30
N SER A 49 5.08 -20.26 19.56
CA SER A 49 4.95 -21.28 20.62
C SER A 49 5.64 -22.61 20.29
N VAL A 50 6.88 -22.59 19.81
CA VAL A 50 7.72 -23.79 19.63
C VAL A 50 9.10 -23.60 20.26
N SER A 51 9.93 -24.66 20.30
CA SER A 51 11.31 -24.55 20.78
C SER A 51 12.24 -23.94 19.74
N GLN A 52 13.28 -23.22 20.19
CA GLN A 52 14.31 -22.67 19.30
C GLN A 52 15.00 -23.76 18.47
N ALA A 53 15.24 -24.93 19.07
CA ALA A 53 15.79 -26.09 18.36
C ALA A 53 14.87 -26.58 17.21
N HIS A 54 13.54 -26.44 17.36
CA HIS A 54 12.60 -26.75 16.29
C HIS A 54 12.73 -25.76 15.13
N ILE A 55 12.80 -24.45 15.41
CA ILE A 55 13.06 -23.42 14.38
C ILE A 55 14.40 -23.67 13.66
N ALA A 56 15.46 -23.99 14.40
CA ALA A 56 16.78 -24.27 13.80
C ALA A 56 16.78 -25.52 12.89
N LYS A 57 15.99 -26.54 13.22
CA LYS A 57 15.80 -27.72 12.36
C LYS A 57 14.99 -27.38 11.11
N ILE A 58 13.95 -26.55 11.22
CA ILE A 58 13.13 -26.11 10.08
C ILE A 58 13.99 -25.29 9.11
N GLU A 59 14.70 -24.28 9.62
CA GLU A 59 15.57 -23.41 8.81
C GLU A 59 16.72 -24.14 8.13
N GLY A 60 17.19 -25.24 8.73
CA GLY A 60 18.22 -26.09 8.16
C GLY A 60 17.70 -27.22 7.28
N GLY A 61 16.40 -27.26 6.98
CA GLY A 61 15.81 -28.33 6.16
C GLY A 61 15.96 -29.73 6.77
N ARG A 62 15.96 -29.85 8.11
CA ARG A 62 16.15 -31.13 8.81
C ARG A 62 14.86 -31.72 9.39
N VAL A 63 13.76 -30.98 9.31
CA VAL A 63 12.44 -31.41 9.78
C VAL A 63 11.36 -30.79 8.91
N ASP A 64 10.31 -31.55 8.66
CA ASP A 64 9.08 -31.06 8.06
C ASP A 64 8.10 -30.62 9.18
N PRO A 65 7.84 -29.31 9.34
CA PRO A 65 6.92 -28.80 10.35
C PRO A 65 5.46 -29.03 9.95
N ARG A 66 4.57 -29.05 10.95
CA ARG A 66 3.12 -29.01 10.67
C ARG A 66 2.77 -27.72 9.92
N LEU A 67 1.81 -27.82 8.99
CA LEU A 67 1.31 -26.67 8.22
C LEU A 67 0.87 -25.50 9.12
N SER A 68 0.27 -25.79 10.28
CA SER A 68 -0.11 -24.75 11.26
C SER A 68 1.08 -23.99 11.83
N THR A 69 2.23 -24.63 12.00
CA THR A 69 3.48 -24.00 12.41
C THR A 69 4.02 -23.11 11.28
N VAL A 70 4.02 -23.60 10.04
CA VAL A 70 4.46 -22.81 8.86
C VAL A 70 3.59 -21.57 8.70
N ASN A 71 2.27 -21.70 8.78
CA ASN A 71 1.35 -20.57 8.67
C ASN A 71 1.59 -19.52 9.76
N LYS A 72 1.82 -19.94 11.02
CA LYS A 72 2.16 -19.00 12.11
C LYS A 72 3.49 -18.29 11.87
N ILE A 73 4.52 -19.03 11.42
CA ILE A 73 5.82 -18.45 11.06
C ILE A 73 5.62 -17.39 9.97
N LEU A 74 4.94 -17.76 8.88
CA LEU A 74 4.67 -16.84 7.77
C LEU A 74 3.91 -15.61 8.26
N GLN A 75 2.85 -15.76 9.04
CA GLN A 75 2.13 -14.63 9.63
C GLN A 75 3.05 -13.69 10.40
N ILE A 76 3.95 -14.20 11.25
CA ILE A 76 4.87 -13.35 12.01
C ILE A 76 5.90 -12.67 11.10
N LEU A 77 6.50 -13.43 10.18
CA LEU A 77 7.56 -12.93 9.31
C LEU A 77 7.03 -11.94 8.26
N THR A 78 5.80 -12.12 7.79
CA THR A 78 5.13 -11.16 6.90
C THR A 78 4.43 -10.05 7.66
N SER A 79 4.06 -10.22 8.94
CA SER A 79 3.46 -9.16 9.76
C SER A 79 4.42 -8.00 10.07
N LYS A 80 5.73 -8.26 10.09
CA LYS A 80 6.78 -7.23 10.22
C LYS A 80 7.12 -6.55 8.89
N GLN A 81 6.67 -7.07 7.74
CA GLN A 81 6.44 -6.23 6.57
C GLN A 81 5.14 -5.43 6.76
N ARG A 82 5.05 -4.65 7.86
CA ARG A 82 4.25 -3.44 7.81
C ARG A 82 5.00 -2.54 6.86
N GLY A 83 4.62 -2.54 5.58
CA GLY A 83 5.01 -1.45 4.70
C GLY A 83 4.64 -0.13 5.38
N LYS A 84 5.31 0.96 5.01
CA LYS A 84 4.85 2.28 5.43
C LYS A 84 3.35 2.36 5.21
N LYS A 85 2.62 2.89 6.18
CA LYS A 85 1.18 3.13 6.04
C LYS A 85 0.97 4.35 5.18
N CYS A 86 -0.20 4.45 4.56
CA CYS A 86 -0.58 5.60 3.77
C CYS A 86 -0.43 6.90 4.59
N GLY A 87 -0.84 6.87 5.86
CA GLY A 87 -0.68 7.98 6.80
C GLY A 87 0.77 8.40 7.08
N ASP A 88 1.75 7.53 6.82
CA ASP A 88 3.19 7.81 7.03
C ASP A 88 3.81 8.57 5.84
N ILE A 89 3.20 8.50 4.65
CA ILE A 89 3.76 9.11 3.42
C ILE A 89 2.87 10.20 2.81
N MET A 90 1.59 10.24 3.16
CA MET A 90 0.65 11.21 2.62
C MET A 90 1.10 12.65 2.83
N THR A 91 0.82 13.49 1.83
CA THR A 91 0.88 14.93 2.00
C THR A 91 -0.38 15.36 2.75
N ARG A 92 -0.15 16.02 3.89
CA ARG A 92 -1.20 16.55 4.78
C ARG A 92 -1.64 17.93 4.28
N GLU A 93 -2.74 18.44 4.83
CA GLU A 93 -3.32 19.75 4.47
C GLU A 93 -3.77 19.83 3.02
N VAL A 94 -4.76 19.01 2.68
CA VAL A 94 -5.34 19.02 1.34
C VAL A 94 -6.19 20.28 1.17
N ILE A 95 -5.81 21.14 0.23
CA ILE A 95 -6.65 22.26 -0.19
C ILE A 95 -7.89 21.67 -0.88
N THR A 96 -9.07 22.10 -0.46
CA THR A 96 -10.36 21.63 -0.99
C THR A 96 -11.22 22.81 -1.44
N VAL A 97 -12.16 22.53 -2.33
CA VAL A 97 -13.20 23.48 -2.77
C VAL A 97 -14.59 22.86 -2.62
N THR A 98 -15.62 23.70 -2.61
CA THR A 98 -17.02 23.27 -2.58
C THR A 98 -17.59 23.16 -3.99
N PRO A 99 -18.63 22.35 -4.23
CA PRO A 99 -19.25 22.21 -5.56
C PRO A 99 -19.78 23.52 -6.15
N LYS A 100 -20.17 24.47 -5.27
CA LYS A 100 -20.79 25.76 -5.64
C LYS A 100 -19.78 26.87 -5.87
N GLU A 101 -18.50 26.65 -5.58
CA GLU A 101 -17.46 27.65 -5.87
C GLU A 101 -17.29 27.83 -7.38
N LYS A 102 -16.93 29.05 -7.78
CA LYS A 102 -16.73 29.41 -9.19
C LYS A 102 -15.36 28.96 -9.67
N ILE A 103 -15.28 28.50 -10.92
CA ILE A 103 -14.01 28.08 -11.54
C ILE A 103 -12.92 29.16 -11.48
N ARG A 104 -13.25 30.45 -11.60
CA ARG A 104 -12.28 31.54 -11.42
C ARG A 104 -11.54 31.46 -10.09
N LYS A 105 -12.27 31.24 -9.00
CA LYS A 105 -11.66 31.14 -7.67
C LYS A 105 -10.77 29.91 -7.56
N VAL A 106 -11.21 28.79 -8.15
CA VAL A 106 -10.44 27.55 -8.18
C VAL A 106 -9.14 27.71 -8.97
N SER A 107 -9.17 28.34 -10.15
CA SER A 107 -7.97 28.56 -10.95
C SER A 107 -6.97 29.50 -10.25
N GLU A 108 -7.44 30.53 -9.56
CA GLU A 108 -6.61 31.38 -8.71
C GLU A 108 -5.93 30.57 -7.59
N ILE A 109 -6.65 29.64 -6.95
CA ILE A 109 -6.09 28.74 -5.92
C ILE A 109 -5.02 27.83 -6.54
N MET A 110 -5.31 27.23 -7.70
CA MET A 110 -4.37 26.35 -8.43
C MET A 110 -3.07 27.08 -8.74
N VAL A 111 -3.15 28.27 -9.34
CA VAL A 111 -1.98 29.10 -9.67
C VAL A 111 -1.22 29.52 -8.42
N LYS A 112 -1.93 29.99 -7.39
CA LYS A 112 -1.31 30.47 -6.14
C LYS A 112 -0.50 29.38 -5.43
N HIS A 113 -0.97 28.14 -5.45
CA HIS A 113 -0.34 27.03 -4.72
C HIS A 113 0.49 26.11 -5.64
N GLY A 114 0.52 26.36 -6.94
CA GLY A 114 1.21 25.51 -7.91
C GLY A 114 0.66 24.08 -7.95
N ILE A 115 -0.66 23.92 -7.80
CA ILE A 115 -1.35 22.62 -7.82
C ILE A 115 -2.26 22.52 -9.04
N SER A 116 -2.31 21.33 -9.64
CA SER A 116 -3.08 21.07 -10.87
C SER A 116 -4.40 20.32 -10.62
N GLN A 117 -4.69 19.94 -9.38
CA GLN A 117 -5.89 19.19 -9.01
C GLN A 117 -6.30 19.48 -7.57
N ILE A 118 -7.60 19.58 -7.33
CA ILE A 118 -8.18 19.94 -6.04
C ILE A 118 -9.40 19.05 -5.78
N PRO A 119 -9.50 18.38 -4.62
CA PRO A 119 -10.72 17.66 -4.24
C PRO A 119 -11.90 18.60 -4.00
N VAL A 120 -13.07 18.17 -4.49
CA VAL A 120 -14.35 18.84 -4.26
C VAL A 120 -15.03 18.17 -3.07
N VAL A 121 -15.28 18.94 -2.02
CA VAL A 121 -15.87 18.47 -0.76
C VAL A 121 -17.23 19.11 -0.54
N ASP A 122 -18.20 18.28 -0.18
CA ASP A 122 -19.53 18.69 0.23
C ASP A 122 -19.93 17.93 1.50
N ASP A 123 -20.44 18.64 2.51
CA ASP A 123 -20.75 18.09 3.85
C ASP A 123 -19.66 17.15 4.43
N GLY A 124 -18.39 17.56 4.28
CA GLY A 124 -17.22 16.83 4.80
C GLY A 124 -16.83 15.58 4.00
N LYS A 125 -17.51 15.29 2.89
CA LYS A 125 -17.21 14.15 2.00
C LYS A 125 -16.64 14.62 0.68
N VAL A 126 -15.65 13.89 0.16
CA VAL A 126 -15.16 14.13 -1.19
C VAL A 126 -16.17 13.59 -2.19
N ILE A 127 -16.71 14.48 -3.01
CA ILE A 127 -17.73 14.15 -4.04
C ILE A 127 -17.17 14.19 -5.45
N GLY A 128 -15.98 14.77 -5.65
CA GLY A 128 -15.35 14.88 -6.96
C GLY A 128 -13.94 15.43 -6.91
N MET A 129 -13.36 15.63 -8.08
CA MET A 129 -12.09 16.32 -8.30
C MET A 129 -12.28 17.40 -9.35
N ILE A 130 -11.64 18.56 -9.17
CA ILE A 130 -11.46 19.52 -10.24
C ILE A 130 -9.99 19.55 -10.63
N THR A 131 -9.71 19.42 -11.93
CA THR A 131 -8.36 19.36 -12.48
C THR A 131 -8.14 20.51 -13.47
N GLU A 132 -6.90 20.96 -13.59
CA GLU A 132 -6.49 21.95 -14.58
C GLU A 132 -6.84 21.46 -16.01
N GLU A 133 -6.57 20.18 -16.30
CA GLU A 133 -6.94 19.57 -17.58
C GLU A 133 -8.46 19.58 -17.80
N GLY A 134 -9.26 19.28 -16.78
CA GLY A 134 -10.72 19.35 -16.82
C GLY A 134 -11.24 20.76 -17.13
N ILE A 135 -10.63 21.78 -16.53
CA ILE A 135 -10.93 23.19 -16.84
C ILE A 135 -10.56 23.50 -18.30
N VAL A 136 -9.37 23.11 -18.75
CA VAL A 136 -8.90 23.35 -20.13
C VAL A 136 -9.80 22.67 -21.17
N ARG A 137 -10.20 21.41 -20.92
CA ARG A 137 -11.10 20.65 -21.80
C ARG A 137 -12.49 21.27 -21.92
N ASN A 138 -12.93 22.03 -20.92
CA ASN A 138 -14.24 22.69 -20.88
C ASN A 138 -14.15 24.21 -21.08
N LEU A 139 -13.05 24.73 -21.65
CA LEU A 139 -12.88 26.17 -21.88
C LEU A 139 -14.02 26.72 -22.74
N SER A 140 -14.68 27.74 -22.21
CA SER A 140 -15.72 28.52 -22.87
C SER A 140 -15.62 29.98 -22.46
N SER A 141 -16.36 30.86 -23.12
CA SER A 141 -16.39 32.30 -22.79
C SER A 141 -16.93 32.60 -21.37
N ASN A 142 -17.71 31.70 -20.79
CA ASN A 142 -18.35 31.88 -19.48
C ASN A 142 -17.84 30.94 -18.38
N ILE A 143 -16.87 30.07 -18.68
CA ILE A 143 -16.39 29.02 -17.77
C ILE A 143 -15.98 29.54 -16.38
N ALA A 144 -15.40 30.74 -16.33
CA ALA A 144 -14.93 31.38 -15.11
C ALA A 144 -16.04 31.59 -14.06
N GLU A 145 -17.28 31.75 -14.50
CA GLU A 145 -18.44 32.01 -13.64
C GLU A 145 -19.28 30.75 -13.36
N GLU A 146 -18.99 29.63 -14.04
CA GLU A 146 -19.64 28.35 -13.82
C GLU A 146 -19.25 27.74 -12.45
N PRO A 147 -20.14 26.97 -11.82
CA PRO A 147 -19.82 26.26 -10.59
C PRO A 147 -18.94 25.05 -10.87
N VAL A 148 -18.10 24.68 -9.90
CA VAL A 148 -17.21 23.51 -9.96
C VAL A 148 -17.95 22.22 -10.31
N GLU A 149 -19.13 22.00 -9.72
CA GLU A 149 -19.91 20.78 -9.92
C GLU A 149 -20.29 20.50 -11.39
N LYS A 150 -20.30 21.54 -12.24
CA LYS A 150 -20.64 21.40 -13.66
C LYS A 150 -19.59 20.63 -14.45
N ILE A 151 -18.32 20.74 -14.06
CA ILE A 151 -17.19 20.17 -14.81
C ILE A 151 -16.27 19.30 -13.96
N MET A 152 -16.61 19.09 -12.67
CA MET A 152 -15.85 18.19 -11.82
C MET A 152 -15.88 16.76 -12.36
N GLU A 153 -14.78 16.06 -12.13
CA GLU A 153 -14.61 14.66 -12.46
C GLU A 153 -14.89 13.80 -11.21
N PRO A 154 -15.13 12.49 -11.37
CA PRO A 154 -15.28 11.58 -10.24
C PRO A 154 -14.11 11.67 -9.24
N PRO A 155 -14.34 11.40 -7.96
CA PRO A 155 -13.29 11.47 -6.94
C PRO A 155 -12.19 10.45 -7.23
N LEU A 156 -10.96 10.75 -6.80
CA LEU A 156 -9.88 9.78 -6.79
C LEU A 156 -10.22 8.57 -5.90
N PRO A 157 -9.63 7.39 -6.14
CA PRO A 157 -9.72 6.27 -5.22
C PRO A 157 -9.36 6.70 -3.80
N THR A 158 -10.10 6.18 -2.83
CA THR A 158 -9.95 6.55 -1.42
C THR A 158 -9.51 5.35 -0.60
N VAL A 159 -8.57 5.55 0.33
CA VAL A 159 -8.08 4.52 1.26
C VAL A 159 -8.00 5.04 2.68
N SER A 160 -8.01 4.13 3.65
CA SER A 160 -7.80 4.48 5.06
C SER A 160 -6.33 4.82 5.36
N GLU A 161 -6.06 5.71 6.32
CA GLU A 161 -4.69 6.08 6.73
C GLU A 161 -3.81 4.88 7.15
N ASP A 162 -4.41 3.81 7.67
CA ASP A 162 -3.75 2.59 8.12
C ASP A 162 -3.54 1.55 7.00
N THR A 163 -4.00 1.86 5.79
CA THR A 163 -3.79 1.06 4.58
C THR A 163 -2.30 0.98 4.27
N ASP A 164 -1.82 -0.21 3.91
CA ASP A 164 -0.43 -0.42 3.53
C ASP A 164 -0.12 0.21 2.17
N VAL A 165 1.04 0.86 2.03
CA VAL A 165 1.42 1.51 0.76
C VAL A 165 1.51 0.53 -0.40
N SER A 166 1.79 -0.76 -0.15
CA SER A 166 1.78 -1.79 -1.21
C SER A 166 0.42 -1.90 -1.92
N VAL A 167 -0.69 -1.64 -1.21
CA VAL A 167 -2.05 -1.74 -1.74
C VAL A 167 -2.36 -0.61 -2.73
N ILE A 168 -1.77 0.58 -2.55
CA ILE A 168 -2.03 1.74 -3.41
C ILE A 168 -1.11 1.84 -4.63
N LYS A 169 -0.01 1.08 -4.69
CA LYS A 169 0.91 1.10 -5.82
C LYS A 169 0.22 0.79 -7.17
N PRO A 170 -0.64 -0.25 -7.28
CA PRO A 170 -1.38 -0.49 -8.52
C PRO A 170 -2.34 0.65 -8.86
N LEU A 171 -2.99 1.25 -7.85
CA LEU A 171 -3.91 2.38 -8.04
C LEU A 171 -3.17 3.58 -8.64
N LEU A 172 -1.98 3.91 -8.14
CA LEU A 172 -1.15 5.01 -8.65
C LEU A 172 -0.55 4.75 -10.05
N GLY A 173 -0.62 3.51 -10.53
CA GLY A 173 -0.28 3.14 -11.90
C GLY A 173 -1.36 3.55 -12.91
N VAL A 174 -2.61 3.70 -12.46
CA VAL A 174 -3.77 4.04 -13.32
C VAL A 174 -4.33 5.43 -12.99
N HIS A 175 -4.25 5.84 -11.73
CA HIS A 175 -4.75 7.12 -11.24
C HIS A 175 -3.59 8.07 -10.88
N PRO A 176 -3.76 9.39 -11.00
CA PRO A 176 -2.72 10.37 -10.65
C PRO A 176 -2.46 10.45 -9.14
N GLY A 177 -3.42 10.02 -8.31
CA GLY A 177 -3.31 10.03 -6.86
C GLY A 177 -4.36 9.15 -6.20
N VAL A 178 -4.26 9.03 -4.88
CA VAL A 178 -5.21 8.36 -3.99
C VAL A 178 -5.47 9.29 -2.80
N LEU A 179 -6.74 9.44 -2.41
CA LEU A 179 -7.15 10.21 -1.25
C LEU A 179 -7.06 9.34 0.01
N VAL A 180 -6.59 9.93 1.10
CA VAL A 180 -6.46 9.25 2.38
C VAL A 180 -7.49 9.79 3.35
N VAL A 181 -8.30 8.89 3.90
CA VAL A 181 -9.35 9.22 4.87
C VAL A 181 -9.07 8.62 6.25
N LYS A 182 -9.54 9.30 7.28
CA LYS A 182 -9.54 8.83 8.67
C LYS A 182 -10.89 9.16 9.28
N ARG A 183 -11.57 8.14 9.81
CA ARG A 183 -12.90 8.30 10.43
C ARG A 183 -13.92 9.01 9.52
N GLY A 184 -13.82 8.80 8.21
CA GLY A 184 -14.72 9.39 7.20
C GLY A 184 -14.30 10.77 6.70
N GLU A 185 -13.26 11.38 7.26
CA GLU A 185 -12.77 12.70 6.85
C GLU A 185 -11.53 12.58 5.97
N LEU A 186 -11.41 13.45 4.97
CA LEU A 186 -10.22 13.58 4.14
C LEU A 186 -9.07 14.15 4.97
N VAL A 187 -7.98 13.39 5.11
CA VAL A 187 -6.79 13.78 5.91
C VAL A 187 -5.51 13.91 5.10
N GLY A 188 -5.51 13.47 3.84
CA GLY A 188 -4.33 13.57 3.00
C GLY A 188 -4.56 13.11 1.57
N ILE A 189 -3.53 13.30 0.76
CA ILE A 189 -3.43 12.78 -0.60
C ILE A 189 -2.06 12.11 -0.77
N ILE A 190 -2.02 11.05 -1.57
CA ILE A 190 -0.79 10.39 -1.99
C ILE A 190 -0.75 10.41 -3.51
N THR A 191 0.39 10.83 -4.05
CA THR A 191 0.70 10.83 -5.48
C THR A 191 1.93 9.96 -5.74
N ARG A 192 2.30 9.77 -7.02
CA ARG A 192 3.51 9.02 -7.38
C ARG A 192 4.79 9.57 -6.76
N SER A 193 4.91 10.89 -6.61
CA SER A 193 6.10 11.51 -5.99
C SER A 193 6.22 11.18 -4.50
N ASP A 194 5.11 10.98 -3.80
CA ASP A 194 5.11 10.60 -2.38
C ASP A 194 5.66 9.17 -2.17
N LEU A 195 5.62 8.31 -3.18
CA LEU A 195 6.23 6.96 -3.10
C LEU A 195 7.75 7.01 -2.91
N LEU A 196 8.41 8.10 -3.31
CA LEU A 196 9.84 8.31 -3.08
C LEU A 196 10.17 8.42 -1.59
N LYS A 197 9.19 8.71 -0.73
CA LYS A 197 9.38 8.72 0.74
C LYS A 197 9.54 7.30 1.31
N VAL A 198 9.34 6.24 0.52
CA VAL A 198 9.37 4.83 0.96
C VAL A 198 10.72 4.16 0.70
N ILE A 199 11.53 4.71 -0.21
CA ILE A 199 12.85 4.18 -0.57
C ILE A 199 13.98 4.75 0.31
#